data_AF-A0AAW5F6C5-F1
#
_entry.id   AF-A0AAW5F6C5-F1
#
_cell.length_a   1.000
_cell.length_b   1.000
_cell.length_c   1.000
_cell.angle_alpha   90.00
_cell.angle_beta   90.00
_cell.angle_gamma   90.00
#
_symmetry.space_group_name_H-M   'P 1'
#
loop_
_entity.id
_entity.type
_entity.pdbx_description
1 polymer ?
#
loop_
_entity_poly.entity_id
_entity_poly.type
_entity_poly.pdbx_seq_one_letter_code
_entity_poly.pdbx_strand_id
1 'polypeptide(L)'
;MNLESVGKKIDDIDVTISSRIIELFSAGLYSSPNKAFEELICNSYDAFASKVSVYSPDDPTVSNAYIWVCDNGEGLDAGELKQLWKIGESLKRKDKDRDKKRLQIGQFGIGKLSTYILARKLTYISKKSERYILATMDYNLINDDVNGIKIDEREVTEEEVSKANC
;
A
#
# COMPACT_ATOMS: atom_id res chain seq x y z
N MET A 1 -6.75 -0.27 17.85
CA MET A 1 -7.94 -0.32 16.97
C MET A 1 -7.70 -1.40 15.93
N ASN A 2 -8.71 -2.20 15.56
CA ASN A 2 -8.54 -3.21 14.52
C ASN A 2 -8.88 -2.62 13.14
N LEU A 3 -7.85 -2.28 12.37
CA LEU A 3 -7.97 -1.69 11.03
C LEU A 3 -8.71 -2.60 10.03
N GLU A 4 -8.79 -3.90 10.29
CA GLU A 4 -9.49 -4.86 9.41
C GLU A 4 -11.02 -4.74 9.51
N SER A 5 -11.51 -4.17 10.61
CA SER A 5 -12.95 -4.13 10.93
C SER A 5 -13.53 -2.72 11.07
N VAL A 6 -12.69 -1.68 11.03
CA VAL A 6 -13.11 -0.29 11.22
C VAL A 6 -13.87 0.25 10.01
N GLY A 7 -14.80 1.18 10.22
CA GLY A 7 -15.62 1.74 9.15
C GLY A 7 -16.56 0.73 8.49
N LYS A 8 -17.08 1.11 7.32
CA LYS A 8 -18.07 0.33 6.57
C LYS A 8 -17.40 -0.33 5.36
N LYS A 9 -17.57 -1.65 5.21
CA LYS A 9 -17.23 -2.34 3.96
C LYS A 9 -18.13 -1.81 2.83
N ILE A 10 -17.52 -1.35 1.75
CA ILE A 10 -18.22 -0.79 0.59
C ILE A 10 -18.08 -1.66 -0.67
N ASP A 11 -17.02 -2.46 -0.78
CA ASP A 11 -16.81 -3.39 -1.89
C ASP A 11 -15.72 -4.43 -1.54
N ASP A 12 -15.37 -5.27 -2.52
CA ASP A 12 -14.18 -6.12 -2.54
C ASP A 12 -13.14 -5.61 -3.55
N ILE A 13 -11.86 -5.86 -3.26
CA ILE A 13 -10.75 -5.66 -4.20
C ILE A 13 -10.14 -7.02 -4.52
N ASP A 14 -10.18 -7.39 -5.81
CA ASP A 14 -9.47 -8.56 -6.31
C ASP A 14 -7.98 -8.27 -6.42
N VAL A 15 -7.17 -9.01 -5.67
CA VAL A 15 -5.71 -8.96 -5.69
C VAL A 15 -5.22 -10.03 -6.66
N THR A 16 -4.88 -9.60 -7.88
CA THR A 16 -4.29 -10.46 -8.89
C THR A 16 -2.78 -10.50 -8.72
N ILE A 17 -2.27 -11.63 -8.23
CA ILE A 17 -0.83 -11.90 -8.14
C ILE A 17 -0.42 -12.62 -9.42
N SER A 18 0.29 -11.93 -10.33
CA SER A 18 0.91 -12.62 -11.46
C SER A 18 2.05 -13.54 -10.99
N SER A 19 2.27 -14.67 -11.67
CA SER A 19 3.37 -15.63 -11.38
C SER A 19 4.75 -14.95 -11.27
N ARG A 20 4.92 -13.83 -11.97
CA ARG A 20 6.11 -12.97 -11.92
C ARG A 20 6.46 -12.49 -10.52
N ILE A 21 5.50 -12.32 -9.61
CA ILE A 21 5.75 -11.89 -8.23
C ILE A 21 6.46 -12.96 -7.41
N ILE A 22 6.06 -14.22 -7.57
CA ILE A 22 6.71 -15.36 -6.89
C ILE A 22 8.16 -15.50 -7.40
N GLU A 23 8.39 -15.28 -8.69
CA GLU A 23 9.73 -15.24 -9.28
C GLU A 23 10.57 -14.07 -8.73
N LEU A 24 9.98 -12.88 -8.61
CA LEU A 24 10.65 -11.69 -8.07
C LEU A 24 11.00 -11.85 -6.58
N PHE A 25 10.11 -12.46 -5.79
CA PHE A 25 10.40 -12.83 -4.40
C PHE A 25 11.51 -13.88 -4.31
N SER A 26 11.46 -14.91 -5.15
CA SER A 26 12.47 -15.98 -5.21
C SER A 26 13.84 -15.48 -5.68
N ALA A 27 13.88 -14.42 -6.49
CA ALA A 27 15.11 -13.79 -6.97
C ALA A 27 15.78 -12.86 -5.95
N GLY A 28 15.22 -12.68 -4.75
CA GLY A 28 15.83 -11.86 -3.69
C GLY A 28 15.80 -10.35 -3.96
N LEU A 29 14.93 -9.88 -4.87
CA LEU A 29 14.82 -8.46 -5.23
C LEU A 29 14.31 -7.58 -4.08
N TYR A 30 13.73 -8.18 -3.05
CA TYR A 30 13.30 -7.52 -1.81
C TYR A 30 14.05 -8.10 -0.62
N SER A 31 15.35 -7.87 -0.60
CA SER A 31 16.29 -8.49 0.36
C SER A 31 16.61 -7.63 1.57
N SER A 32 16.12 -6.39 1.66
CA SER A 32 16.40 -5.54 2.82
C SER A 32 15.22 -4.66 3.25
N PRO A 33 14.98 -4.50 4.57
CA PRO A 33 14.02 -3.55 5.13
C PRO A 33 14.17 -2.14 4.56
N ASN A 34 15.41 -1.68 4.36
CA ASN A 34 15.72 -0.36 3.80
C ASN A 34 15.12 -0.18 2.41
N LYS A 35 15.18 -1.21 1.56
CA LYS A 35 14.59 -1.17 0.23
C LYS A 35 13.07 -1.06 0.29
N ALA A 36 12.42 -1.72 1.26
CA ALA A 36 10.98 -1.60 1.43
C ALA A 36 10.54 -0.17 1.82
N PHE A 37 11.28 0.49 2.72
CA PHE A 37 11.04 1.91 2.99
C PHE A 37 11.31 2.80 1.77
N GLU A 38 12.38 2.55 1.01
CA GLU A 38 12.67 3.27 -0.23
C GLU A 38 11.51 3.18 -1.23
N GLU A 39 10.93 1.99 -1.44
CA GLU A 39 9.78 1.82 -2.33
C GLU A 39 8.55 2.59 -1.85
N LEU A 40 8.26 2.61 -0.55
CA LEU A 40 7.15 3.38 0.01
C LEU A 40 7.37 4.90 -0.14
N ILE A 41 8.58 5.39 0.16
CA ILE A 41 8.92 6.81 0.02
C ILE A 41 8.91 7.25 -1.45
N CYS A 42 9.39 6.41 -2.37
CA CYS A 42 9.28 6.65 -3.81
C CYS A 42 7.83 6.73 -4.28
N ASN A 43 6.93 5.92 -3.72
CA ASN A 43 5.49 6.05 -4.02
C ASN A 43 4.92 7.39 -3.55
N SER A 44 5.29 7.86 -2.36
CA SER A 44 4.91 9.21 -1.90
C SER A 44 5.48 10.32 -2.79
N TYR A 45 6.73 10.17 -3.25
CA TYR A 45 7.34 11.11 -4.19
C TYR A 45 6.57 11.19 -5.51
N ASP A 46 6.15 10.05 -6.06
CA ASP A 46 5.35 9.95 -7.30
C ASP A 46 3.91 10.45 -7.14
N ALA A 47 3.39 10.45 -5.91
CA ALA A 47 2.15 11.12 -5.51
C ALA A 47 2.34 12.64 -5.35
N PHE A 48 3.53 13.17 -5.67
CA PHE A 48 3.89 14.58 -5.53
C PHE A 48 3.83 15.11 -4.10
N ALA A 49 4.04 14.25 -3.10
CA ALA A 49 4.16 14.69 -1.72
C ALA A 49 5.30 15.73 -1.56
N SER A 50 5.06 16.70 -0.70
CA SER A 50 6.09 17.65 -0.24
C SER A 50 6.65 17.27 1.13
N LYS A 51 5.93 16.44 1.88
CA LYS A 51 6.34 15.90 3.16
C LYS A 51 5.99 14.42 3.23
N VAL A 52 6.95 13.62 3.68
CA VAL A 52 6.77 12.22 4.05
C VAL A 52 7.21 12.09 5.50
N SER A 53 6.43 11.39 6.30
CA SER A 53 6.72 11.07 7.69
C SER A 53 6.79 9.55 7.81
N VAL A 54 7.69 9.07 8.65
CA VAL A 54 7.91 7.64 8.89
C VAL A 54 7.91 7.42 10.38
N TYR A 55 7.23 6.36 10.80
CA TYR A 55 7.24 5.89 12.17
C TYR A 55 7.66 4.43 12.21
N SER A 56 8.53 4.13 13.17
CA SER A 56 8.90 2.78 13.57
C SER A 56 8.84 2.73 15.09
N PRO A 57 8.36 1.64 15.69
CA PRO A 57 8.35 1.49 17.14
C PRO A 57 9.79 1.29 17.65
N ASP A 58 10.07 1.76 18.86
CA ASP A 58 11.37 1.56 19.51
C ASP A 58 11.66 0.08 19.80
N ASP A 59 10.62 -0.66 20.18
CA ASP A 59 10.65 -2.11 20.37
C ASP A 59 9.67 -2.78 19.40
N PRO A 60 10.14 -3.44 18.33
CA PRO A 60 9.26 -4.11 17.36
C PRO A 60 8.64 -5.41 17.90
N THR A 61 9.04 -5.88 19.09
CA THR A 61 8.53 -7.13 19.67
C THR A 61 7.24 -6.94 20.47
N VAL A 62 6.85 -5.69 20.75
CA VAL A 62 5.60 -5.39 21.45
C VAL A 62 4.39 -5.87 20.65
N SER A 63 3.37 -6.35 21.36
CA SER A 63 2.14 -6.80 20.72
C SER A 63 1.50 -5.67 19.92
N ASN A 64 1.13 -5.96 18.67
CA ASN A 64 0.56 -4.99 17.73
C ASN A 64 1.50 -3.84 17.35
N ALA A 65 2.82 -4.04 17.43
CA ALA A 65 3.80 -3.15 16.81
C ALA A 65 3.44 -2.90 15.33
N TYR A 66 3.54 -1.64 14.91
CA TYR A 66 3.26 -1.23 13.53
C TYR A 66 4.27 -0.20 13.08
N ILE A 67 4.46 -0.15 11.77
CA ILE A 67 5.27 0.85 11.07
C ILE A 67 4.31 1.58 10.13
N TRP A 68 4.50 2.88 9.94
CA TRP A 68 3.79 3.59 8.87
C TRP A 68 4.71 4.53 8.11
N VAL A 69 4.34 4.74 6.85
CA VAL A 69 4.85 5.79 5.98
C VAL A 69 3.63 6.59 5.55
N CYS A 70 3.62 7.87 5.88
CA CYS A 70 2.48 8.77 5.63
C CYS A 70 2.98 9.99 4.85
N ASP A 71 2.20 10.42 3.88
CA ASP A 71 2.54 11.55 3.02
C ASP A 71 1.35 12.47 2.78
N ASN A 72 1.66 13.69 2.36
CA ASN A 72 0.66 14.70 2.02
C ASN A 72 0.48 14.86 0.50
N GLY A 73 0.75 13.81 -0.26
CA GLY A 73 0.62 13.80 -1.71
C GLY A 73 -0.82 13.61 -2.17
N GLU A 74 -0.95 13.32 -3.46
CA GLU A 74 -2.21 12.92 -4.07
C GLU A 74 -2.63 11.55 -3.53
N GLY A 75 -3.72 11.53 -2.76
CA GLY A 75 -4.34 10.30 -2.31
C GLY A 75 -5.07 9.56 -3.44
N LEU A 76 -5.59 8.39 -3.09
CA LEU A 76 -6.30 7.47 -3.97
C LEU A 76 -7.81 7.55 -3.68
N ASP A 77 -8.62 7.52 -4.73
CA ASP A 77 -10.03 7.12 -4.61
C ASP A 77 -10.19 5.59 -4.70
N ALA A 78 -11.43 5.12 -4.51
CA ALA A 78 -11.79 3.70 -4.53
C ALA A 78 -11.33 2.98 -5.81
N GLY A 79 -11.48 3.62 -6.97
CA GLY A 79 -11.07 3.06 -8.25
C GLY A 79 -9.55 2.96 -8.37
N GLU A 80 -8.85 3.99 -7.91
CA GLU A 80 -7.38 4.02 -7.90
C GLU A 80 -6.78 3.04 -6.89
N LEU A 81 -7.42 2.86 -5.71
CA LEU A 81 -7.01 1.86 -4.72
C LEU A 81 -7.20 0.44 -5.28
N LYS A 82 -8.30 0.17 -5.99
CA LYS A 82 -8.47 -1.11 -6.71
C LYS A 82 -7.38 -1.33 -7.75
N GLN A 83 -7.05 -0.29 -8.53
CA GLN A 83 -5.97 -0.38 -9.50
C GLN A 83 -4.60 -0.56 -8.85
N LEU A 84 -4.36 0.04 -7.68
CA LEU A 84 -3.15 -0.17 -6.91
C LEU A 84 -2.93 -1.66 -6.63
N TRP A 85 -3.99 -2.41 -6.35
CA TRP A 85 -3.94 -3.84 -6.04
C TRP A 85 -3.89 -4.78 -7.25
N LYS A 86 -3.92 -4.26 -8.48
CA LYS A 86 -3.53 -5.03 -9.68
C LYS A 86 -2.00 -5.07 -9.80
N ILE A 87 -1.40 -6.11 -9.23
CA ILE A 87 0.05 -6.14 -9.08
C ILE A 87 0.72 -6.44 -10.43
N GLY A 88 1.75 -5.65 -10.76
CA GLY A 88 2.48 -5.76 -12.03
C GLY A 88 1.91 -4.88 -13.15
N GLU A 89 0.77 -4.23 -12.93
CA GLU A 89 0.20 -3.23 -13.84
C GLU A 89 0.43 -1.81 -13.30
N SER A 90 1.50 -1.14 -13.75
CA SER A 90 1.69 0.29 -13.47
C SER A 90 1.08 1.15 -14.57
N LEU A 91 0.01 1.89 -14.23
CA LEU A 91 -0.62 2.87 -15.11
C LEU A 91 0.19 4.17 -15.27
N LYS A 92 1.15 4.42 -14.38
CA LYS A 92 2.04 5.61 -14.40
C LYS A 92 2.71 5.83 -15.76
N ARG A 93 3.03 4.75 -16.49
CA ARG A 93 3.64 4.82 -17.84
C ARG A 93 2.74 5.44 -18.92
N LYS A 94 1.43 5.53 -18.71
CA LYS A 94 0.48 6.05 -19.71
C LYS A 94 0.22 7.55 -19.56
N ASP A 95 0.61 8.16 -18.44
CA ASP A 95 0.30 9.57 -18.15
C ASP A 95 1.57 10.44 -18.21
N LYS A 96 1.94 10.82 -19.44
CA LYS A 96 3.12 11.67 -19.71
C LYS A 96 2.99 13.09 -19.16
N ASP A 97 1.79 13.51 -18.77
CA ASP A 97 1.58 14.86 -18.23
C ASP A 97 2.06 14.97 -16.78
N ARG A 98 2.09 13.85 -16.02
CA ARG A 98 2.64 13.82 -14.65
C ARG A 98 4.13 14.14 -14.60
N ASP A 99 4.90 13.66 -15.58
CA ASP A 99 6.34 13.93 -15.67
C ASP A 99 6.67 15.42 -15.83
N LYS A 100 5.73 16.24 -16.30
CA LYS A 100 5.91 17.71 -16.39
C LYS A 100 5.95 18.38 -15.02
N LYS A 101 5.25 17.83 -14.02
CA LYS A 101 5.24 18.34 -12.64
C LYS A 101 6.48 17.84 -11.89
N ARG A 102 6.79 16.56 -12.04
CA ARG A 102 7.96 15.88 -11.44
C ARG A 102 8.13 14.52 -12.12
N LEU A 103 9.37 14.18 -12.48
CA LEU A 103 9.70 12.88 -13.07
C LEU A 103 9.33 11.75 -12.11
N GLN A 104 8.54 10.79 -12.56
CA GLN A 104 8.16 9.65 -11.71
C GLN A 104 9.29 8.61 -11.62
N ILE A 105 9.50 8.05 -10.43
CA ILE A 105 10.53 7.05 -10.12
C ILE A 105 9.97 5.62 -10.23
N GLY A 106 8.74 5.39 -9.77
CA GLY A 106 8.15 4.05 -9.68
C GLY A 106 7.67 3.50 -11.03
N GLN A 107 8.31 2.43 -11.51
CA GLN A 107 8.06 1.90 -12.87
C GLN A 107 7.19 0.64 -12.94
N PHE A 108 7.26 -0.24 -11.92
CA PHE A 108 6.81 -1.63 -12.06
C PHE A 108 5.56 -2.00 -11.25
N GLY A 109 5.11 -1.15 -10.31
CA GLY A 109 3.88 -1.40 -9.52
C GLY A 109 3.97 -2.57 -8.53
N ILE A 110 5.17 -3.10 -8.30
CA ILE A 110 5.47 -4.23 -7.41
C ILE A 110 6.05 -3.79 -6.06
N GLY A 111 6.54 -2.54 -5.94
CA GLY A 111 7.23 -2.04 -4.75
C GLY A 111 6.44 -2.18 -3.45
N LYS A 112 5.10 -2.11 -3.48
CA LYS A 112 4.25 -2.34 -2.31
C LYS A 112 4.41 -3.74 -1.69
N LEU A 113 4.73 -4.74 -2.50
CA LEU A 113 4.96 -6.11 -2.03
C LEU A 113 6.28 -6.29 -1.28
N SER A 114 7.24 -5.36 -1.45
CA SER A 114 8.47 -5.36 -0.66
C SER A 114 8.20 -5.29 0.83
N THR A 115 7.06 -4.71 1.24
CA THR A 115 6.65 -4.60 2.64
C THR A 115 6.36 -5.94 3.31
N TYR A 116 6.24 -7.03 2.55
CA TYR A 116 6.14 -8.38 3.09
C TYR A 116 7.29 -8.73 4.05
N ILE A 117 8.50 -8.20 3.81
CA ILE A 117 9.65 -8.43 4.69
C ILE A 117 9.58 -7.61 5.99
N LEU A 118 8.72 -6.59 6.05
CA LEU A 118 8.56 -5.68 7.19
C LEU A 118 7.39 -6.09 8.09
N ALA A 119 6.28 -6.54 7.48
CA ALA A 119 5.04 -6.78 8.20
C ALA A 119 4.23 -7.90 7.55
N ARG A 120 3.49 -8.63 8.39
CA ARG A 120 2.51 -9.63 7.94
C ARG A 120 1.30 -8.99 7.24
N LYS A 121 0.86 -7.84 7.72
CA LYS A 121 -0.32 -7.12 7.19
C LYS A 121 0.10 -5.76 6.66
N LEU A 122 -0.39 -5.42 5.48
CA LEU A 122 -0.23 -4.10 4.87
C LEU A 122 -1.59 -3.42 4.79
N THR A 123 -1.73 -2.25 5.43
CA THR A 123 -2.95 -1.44 5.32
C THR A 123 -2.64 -0.15 4.56
N TYR A 124 -3.42 0.12 3.52
CA TYR A 124 -3.47 1.45 2.90
C TYR A 124 -4.64 2.21 3.49
N ILE A 125 -4.38 3.45 3.90
CA ILE A 125 -5.40 4.45 4.22
C ILE A 125 -5.11 5.63 3.31
N SER A 126 -6.11 6.08 2.55
CA SER A 126 -5.93 7.20 1.63
C SER A 126 -7.12 8.15 1.66
N LYS A 127 -6.84 9.45 1.51
CA LYS A 127 -7.84 10.51 1.44
C LYS A 127 -7.85 11.14 0.06
N LYS A 128 -9.01 11.18 -0.59
CA LYS A 128 -9.22 11.96 -1.82
C LYS A 128 -10.62 12.56 -1.83
N SER A 129 -10.73 13.85 -2.14
CA SER A 129 -12.01 14.58 -2.15
C SER A 129 -12.82 14.41 -0.85
N GLU A 130 -12.16 14.58 0.30
CA GLU A 130 -12.74 14.43 1.66
C GLU A 130 -13.26 13.03 2.02
N ARG A 131 -12.98 12.00 1.21
CA ARG A 131 -13.33 10.61 1.52
C ARG A 131 -12.10 9.81 1.87
N TYR A 132 -12.19 9.04 2.95
CA TYR A 132 -11.13 8.13 3.37
C TYR A 132 -11.51 6.69 3.00
N ILE A 133 -10.60 6.05 2.28
CA ILE A 133 -10.71 4.64 1.92
C ILE A 133 -9.60 3.86 2.60
N LEU A 134 -9.91 2.61 2.93
CA LEU A 134 -9.01 1.70 3.61
C LEU A 134 -9.10 0.32 2.95
N ALA A 135 -7.93 -0.30 2.75
CA ALA A 135 -7.85 -1.72 2.40
C ALA A 135 -6.65 -2.37 3.11
N THR A 136 -6.86 -3.57 3.64
CA THR A 136 -5.83 -4.34 4.36
C THR A 136 -5.57 -5.67 3.65
N MET A 137 -4.31 -5.92 3.34
CA MET A 137 -3.82 -7.21 2.82
C MET A 137 -3.12 -7.98 3.93
N ASP A 138 -3.51 -9.24 4.16
CA ASP A 138 -2.77 -10.19 5.00
C ASP A 138 -1.96 -11.11 4.07
N TYR A 139 -0.63 -11.01 4.14
CA TYR A 139 0.26 -11.80 3.31
C TYR A 139 0.19 -13.30 3.59
N ASN A 140 -0.34 -13.73 4.74
CA ASN A 140 -0.58 -15.16 5.01
C ASN A 140 -1.70 -15.75 4.13
N LEU A 141 -2.48 -14.93 3.43
CA LEU A 141 -3.49 -15.39 2.47
C LEU A 141 -2.87 -15.73 1.11
N ILE A 142 -1.60 -15.40 0.89
CA ILE A 142 -0.84 -15.85 -0.29
C ILE A 142 -0.50 -17.32 -0.09
N ASN A 143 -1.43 -18.19 -0.49
CA ASN A 143 -1.22 -19.63 -0.58
C ASN A 143 -0.89 -20.02 -2.04
N ASP A 144 -0.38 -21.23 -2.25
CA ASP A 144 -0.06 -21.77 -3.58
C ASP A 144 -1.28 -21.95 -4.50
N ASP A 145 -2.49 -21.79 -3.97
CA ASP A 145 -3.72 -21.94 -4.73
C ASP A 145 -4.09 -20.63 -5.42
N VAL A 146 -4.04 -20.65 -6.76
CA VAL A 146 -4.09 -19.50 -7.70
C VAL A 146 -5.46 -18.80 -7.75
N ASN A 147 -6.37 -19.13 -6.83
CA ASN A 147 -7.66 -18.46 -6.72
C ASN A 147 -7.43 -17.08 -6.08
N GLY A 148 -7.64 -16.04 -6.89
CA GLY A 148 -7.35 -14.64 -6.54
C GLY A 148 -7.80 -14.26 -5.13
N ILE A 149 -6.92 -13.53 -4.43
CA ILE A 149 -7.16 -13.07 -3.06
C ILE A 149 -8.13 -11.90 -3.12
N LYS A 150 -9.13 -11.87 -2.24
CA LYS A 150 -10.03 -10.73 -2.08
C LYS A 150 -9.74 -10.02 -0.77
N ILE A 151 -9.64 -8.69 -0.83
CA ILE A 151 -9.52 -7.84 0.36
C ILE A 151 -10.70 -6.88 0.44
N ASP A 152 -11.16 -6.59 1.66
CA ASP A 152 -12.26 -5.66 1.89
C ASP A 152 -11.84 -4.23 1.51
N GLU A 153 -12.64 -3.57 0.66
CA GLU A 153 -12.60 -2.11 0.49
C GLU A 153 -13.54 -1.49 1.53
N ARG A 154 -13.01 -0.58 2.35
CA ARG A 154 -13.75 0.05 3.45
C ARG A 154 -13.72 1.56 3.33
N GLU A 155 -14.83 2.20 3.64
CA GLU A 155 -14.92 3.65 3.85
C GLU A 155 -14.88 3.92 5.35
N VAL A 156 -14.00 4.83 5.75
CA VAL A 156 -13.77 5.22 7.14
C VAL A 156 -13.94 6.73 7.27
N THR A 157 -14.23 7.19 8.48
CA THR A 157 -14.28 8.61 8.83
C THR A 157 -12.91 9.09 9.30
N GLU A 158 -12.68 10.41 9.27
CA GLU A 158 -11.46 10.99 9.81
C GLU A 158 -11.27 10.67 11.30
N GLU A 159 -12.35 10.73 12.10
CA GLU A 159 -12.30 10.38 13.52
C GLU A 159 -11.89 8.91 13.77
N GLU A 160 -12.31 7.99 12.91
CA GLU A 160 -11.90 6.59 12.99
C GLU A 160 -10.42 6.42 12.65
N VAL A 161 -9.93 7.14 11.63
CA VAL A 161 -8.51 7.10 11.23
C VAL A 161 -7.62 7.76 12.28
N SER A 162 -8.00 8.90 12.86
CA SER A 162 -7.20 9.58 13.90
C SER A 162 -7.05 8.73 15.17
N LYS A 163 -7.99 7.84 15.46
CA LYS A 163 -7.91 6.87 16.57
C LYS A 163 -6.96 5.71 16.28
N ALA A 164 -6.45 5.58 15.04
CA ALA A 164 -5.49 4.56 14.67
C ALA A 164 -4.04 4.85 15.11
N ASN A 165 -3.77 6.01 15.75
CA ASN A 165 -2.41 6.46 16.11
C ASN A 165 -1.43 6.44 14.92
N CYS A 166 -1.92 6.81 13.74
CA CYS A 166 -1.11 7.16 12.57
C CYS A 166 -0.94 8.68 12.50
#